data_AF-A0A962RE09-F1
#
_entry.id   AF-A0A962RE09-F1
#
_cell.length_a   1.000
_cell.length_b   1.000
_cell.length_c   1.000
_cell.angle_alpha   90.00
_cell.angle_beta   90.00
_cell.angle_gamma   90.00
#
_symmetry.space_group_name_H-M   'P 1'
#
loop_
_entity.id
_entity.type
_entity.pdbx_description
1 polymer ?
#
loop_
_entity_poly.entity_id
_entity_poly.type
_entity_poly.pdbx_seq_one_letter_code
_entity_poly.pdbx_strand_id
1 'polypeptide(L)' 'GVRPDPLVRFDPATETFQSWPIPSGGVYAGIIRHMRPTHDGQDLLIHQSSTNRIILVDLKGASAGR' A
#
# COMPACT_ATOMS: atom_id res chain seq x y z
N GLY A 1 8.44 0.24 -15.29
CA GLY A 1 8.08 0.06 -13.87
C GLY A 1 6.93 -0.92 -13.77
N VAL A 2 6.83 -1.67 -12.67
CA VAL A 2 5.73 -2.62 -12.41
C VAL A 2 4.49 -1.83 -11.98
N ARG A 3 3.30 -2.19 -12.49
CA ARG A 3 2.01 -1.61 -12.08
C ARG A 3 1.00 -2.74 -11.78
N PRO A 4 0.13 -2.61 -10.77
CA PRO A 4 0.11 -1.57 -9.72
C PRO A 4 1.43 -1.51 -8.94
N ASP A 5 1.75 -0.36 -8.35
CA ASP A 5 2.96 -0.25 -7.52
C ASP A 5 2.83 -1.18 -6.31
N PRO A 6 3.90 -1.91 -5.92
CA PRO A 6 3.84 -2.80 -4.79
C PRO A 6 3.97 -2.03 -3.47
N LEU A 7 3.05 -2.26 -2.54
CA LEU A 7 3.27 -2.04 -1.12
C LEU A 7 4.03 -3.25 -0.58
N VAL A 8 5.18 -3.04 0.06
CA VAL A 8 6.04 -4.11 0.54
C VAL A 8 6.20 -4.01 2.06
N ARG A 9 6.07 -5.13 2.76
CA ARG A 9 6.42 -5.28 4.17
C ARG A 9 7.59 -6.25 4.30
N PHE A 10 8.56 -5.86 5.12
CA PHE A 10 9.64 -6.73 5.56
C PHE A 10 9.37 -7.21 6.99
N ASP A 11 9.49 -8.52 7.22
CA ASP A 11 9.46 -9.11 8.55
C ASP A 11 10.91 -9.37 9.03
N PRO A 12 11.43 -8.60 10.00
CA PRO A 12 12.81 -8.76 10.46
C PRO A 12 13.05 -10.03 11.28
N ALA A 13 12.00 -10.68 11.81
CA ALA A 13 12.18 -11.93 12.57
C ALA A 13 12.45 -13.12 11.66
N THR A 14 11.89 -13.11 10.45
CA THR A 14 12.01 -14.20 9.46
C THR A 14 12.83 -13.81 8.24
N GLU A 15 13.22 -12.53 8.13
CA GLU A 15 13.89 -11.94 6.97
C GLU A 15 13.12 -12.13 5.65
N THR A 16 11.78 -12.14 5.73
CA THR A 16 10.91 -12.36 4.56
C THR A 16 10.19 -11.09 4.12
N PHE A 17 9.81 -11.07 2.84
CA PHE A 17 9.01 -10.00 2.24
C PHE A 17 7.61 -10.46 1.91
N GLN A 18 6.64 -9.58 2.18
CA GLN A 18 5.25 -9.69 1.75
C GLN A 18 4.95 -8.50 0.84
N SER A 19 4.16 -8.71 -0.21
CA SER A 19 3.82 -7.65 -1.15
C SER A 19 2.36 -7.67 -1.54
N TRP A 20 1.85 -6.47 -1.81
CA TRP A 20 0.46 -6.24 -2.18
C TRP A 20 0.36 -5.15 -3.25
N PRO A 21 -0.61 -5.22 -4.16
CA PRO A 21 -0.86 -4.12 -5.07
C PRO A 21 -1.45 -2.93 -4.30
N ILE A 22 -0.91 -1.73 -4.49
CA ILE A 22 -1.56 -0.51 -4.00
C ILE A 22 -2.86 -0.30 -4.81
N PRO A 23 -4.02 -0.09 -4.15
CA PRO A 23 -5.30 0.10 -4.83
C PRO A 23 -5.41 1.52 -5.41
N SER A 24 -4.58 1.84 -6.40
CA SER A 24 -4.50 3.17 -7.03
C SER A 24 -5.73 3.56 -7.86
N GLY A 25 -6.81 2.76 -7.86
CA GLY A 25 -8.06 3.06 -8.54
C GLY A 25 -7.90 3.31 -10.06
N GLY A 26 -7.00 2.58 -10.71
CA GLY A 26 -6.69 2.73 -12.14
C GLY A 26 -5.77 3.90 -12.50
N VAL A 27 -5.32 4.71 -11.52
CA VAL A 27 -4.41 5.84 -11.78
C VAL A 27 -3.04 5.61 -11.17
N TYR A 28 -2.11 5.18 -12.01
CA TYR A 28 -0.79 4.74 -11.61
C TYR A 28 0.30 5.81 -11.69
N ALA A 29 -0.03 7.07 -11.96
CA ALA A 29 0.95 8.16 -12.08
C ALA A 29 1.41 8.75 -10.72
N GLY A 30 1.41 7.94 -9.65
CA GLY A 30 1.54 8.39 -8.27
C GLY A 30 2.91 8.23 -7.63
N ILE A 31 3.35 9.24 -6.86
CA ILE A 31 4.43 9.07 -5.86
C ILE A 31 3.80 9.05 -4.47
N ILE A 32 4.06 7.98 -3.72
CA ILE A 32 3.72 7.90 -2.30
C ILE A 32 4.78 8.67 -1.51
N ARG A 33 4.34 9.65 -0.69
CA ARG A 33 5.23 10.44 0.17
C ARG A 33 4.96 10.30 1.67
N HIS A 34 3.73 9.95 2.03
CA HIS A 34 3.34 9.73 3.42
C HIS A 34 2.45 8.50 3.51
N MET A 35 2.71 7.67 4.51
CA MET A 35 1.89 6.53 4.89
C MET A 35 1.80 6.48 6.41
N ARG A 36 0.66 6.04 6.95
CA ARG A 36 0.46 5.85 8.39
C ARG A 36 -0.59 4.79 8.67
N PRO A 37 -0.49 4.06 9.79
CA PRO A 37 -1.61 3.25 10.29
C PRO A 37 -2.85 4.08 10.61
N THR A 38 -4.01 3.48 10.44
CA THR A 38 -5.27 3.95 11.04
C THR A 38 -5.21 3.85 12.56
N HIS A 39 -6.14 4.51 13.25
CA HIS A 39 -6.15 4.58 14.70
C HIS A 39 -6.26 3.19 15.38
N ASP A 40 -7.04 2.29 14.78
CA ASP A 40 -7.20 0.89 15.21
C ASP A 40 -6.06 -0.04 14.74
N GLY A 41 -5.11 0.49 13.97
CA GLY A 41 -3.95 -0.23 13.46
C GLY A 41 -4.26 -1.31 12.43
N GLN A 42 -5.48 -1.36 11.89
CA GLN A 42 -5.90 -2.42 10.96
C GLN A 42 -5.50 -2.12 9.51
N ASP A 43 -5.48 -0.84 9.12
CA ASP A 43 -5.28 -0.38 7.75
C ASP A 43 -4.15 0.65 7.66
N LEU A 44 -3.76 1.00 6.43
CA LEU A 44 -2.87 2.13 6.15
C LEU A 44 -3.60 3.23 5.37
N LEU A 45 -3.38 4.48 5.78
CA LEU A 45 -3.67 5.65 4.96
C LEU A 45 -2.42 6.07 4.21
N ILE A 46 -2.52 6.20 2.89
CA ILE A 46 -1.42 6.57 2.01
C ILE A 46 -1.81 7.82 1.22
N HIS A 47 -0.90 8.79 1.14
CA HIS A 47 -1.04 9.96 0.26
C HIS A 47 -0.23 9.80 -1.02
N GLN A 48 -0.95 9.73 -2.15
CA GLN A 48 -0.42 9.73 -3.50
C GLN A 48 -0.34 11.16 -4.06
N SER A 49 0.81 11.78 -3.83
CA SER A 49 1.04 13.23 -4.04
C SER A 49 0.91 13.70 -5.48
N SER A 50 1.37 12.94 -6.48
CA SER A 50 1.29 13.33 -7.91
C SER A 50 -0.14 13.39 -8.45
N THR A 51 -1.11 12.81 -7.73
CA THR A 51 -2.51 12.77 -8.14
C THR A 51 -3.46 13.37 -7.09
N ASN A 52 -2.92 13.91 -5.99
CA ASN A 52 -3.68 14.45 -4.87
C ASN A 52 -4.78 13.49 -4.36
N ARG A 53 -4.41 12.23 -4.07
CA ARG A 53 -5.35 11.20 -3.56
C ARG A 53 -4.91 10.64 -2.22
N ILE A 54 -5.88 10.44 -1.33
CA ILE A 54 -5.73 9.62 -0.13
C ILE A 54 -6.32 8.23 -0.41
N ILE A 55 -5.57 7.20 -0.07
CA ILE A 55 -5.92 5.80 -0.32
C ILE A 55 -5.93 5.07 1.01
N LEU A 56 -7.02 4.36 1.32
CA LEU A 56 -7.09 3.39 2.41
C LEU A 56 -6.63 2.03 1.88
N VAL A 57 -5.65 1.42 2.53
CA VAL A 57 -5.14 0.10 2.20
C VAL A 57 -5.48 -0.86 3.32
N ASP A 58 -6.38 -1.81 3.02
CA ASP A 58 -6.71 -2.92 3.91
C ASP A 58 -5.61 -3.98 3.82
N LEU A 59 -4.84 -4.14 4.91
CA LEU A 59 -3.74 -5.10 4.99
C LEU A 59 -4.23 -6.55 5.09
N LYS A 60 -5.47 -6.78 5.54
CA LYS A 60 -6.08 -8.11 5.61
C LYS A 60 -6.64 -8.51 4.24
N GLY A 61 -7.34 -7.61 3.58
CA GLY A 61 -7.89 -7.80 2.23
C GLY A 61 -6.82 -7.81 1.13
N ALA A 62 -5.66 -7.19 1.36
CA ALA A 62 -4.55 -7.24 0.43
C ALA A 62 -4.03 -8.68 0.21
N SER A 63 -4.26 -9.60 1.15
CA SER A 63 -4.01 -11.04 0.96
C SER A 63 -4.87 -11.71 -0.14
N ALA A 64 -5.87 -11.02 -0.70
CA ALA A 64 -6.79 -11.54 -1.70
C ALA A 64 -6.36 -11.28 -3.17
N GLY A 65 -5.07 -11.16 -3.42
CA GLY A 65 -4.50 -11.25 -4.77
C GLY A 65 -4.20 -12.72 -5.11
N ARG A 66 -5.24 -13.51 -5.36
CA ARG A 66 -5.16 -14.84 -5.96
C ARG A 66 -5.99 -14.88 -7.23
#